data_AF-A0A8E0WVL1-F1
#
_entry.id   AF-A0A8E0WVL1-F1
#
_cell.length_a   1.000
_cell.length_b   1.000
_cell.length_c   1.000
_cell.angle_alpha   90.00
_cell.angle_beta   90.00
_cell.angle_gamma   90.00
#
_symmetry.space_group_name_H-M   'P 1'
#
loop_
_entity.id
_entity.type
_entity.pdbx_description
1 polymer ?
#
loop_
_entity_poly.entity_id
_entity_poly.type
_entity_poly.pdbx_seq_one_letter_code
_entity_poly.pdbx_strand_id
1 'polypeptide(L)'
;MLGWHDGDDRIVARVIGPGPRAMHGRHAFIPDHVWQLEQIGQAFSVSAGDLDYLGDWHTHPDTPAVMSNEDHMTLRRIGKRVPRAAMLITSLSEKRYESRAWIYSKPGLLARARSIETDVRIFEPPENWGL
;
A
#
# COMPACT_ATOMS: atom_id res chain seq x y z
N MET A 1 -3.20 0.46 2.84
CA MET A 1 -3.76 -0.84 2.41
C MET A 1 -3.92 -1.73 3.63
N LEU A 2 -5.07 -2.39 3.75
CA LEU A 2 -5.41 -3.28 4.85
C LEU A 2 -5.75 -4.68 4.34
N GLY A 3 -5.43 -5.69 5.14
CA GLY A 3 -5.69 -7.09 4.81
C GLY A 3 -4.83 -8.04 5.65
N TRP A 4 -4.46 -9.18 5.07
CA TRP A 4 -3.67 -10.20 5.75
C TRP A 4 -2.56 -10.78 4.88
N HIS A 5 -1.70 -11.57 5.50
CA HIS A 5 -0.70 -12.39 4.83
C HIS A 5 -1.22 -13.81 4.63
N ASP A 6 -1.04 -14.35 3.43
CA ASP A 6 -1.25 -15.76 3.14
C ASP A 6 0.03 -16.30 2.48
N GLY A 7 0.82 -17.06 3.24
CA GLY A 7 2.15 -17.47 2.84
C GLY A 7 3.03 -16.28 2.45
N ASP A 8 3.45 -16.23 1.18
CA ASP A 8 4.24 -15.12 0.66
C ASP A 8 3.42 -13.94 0.15
N ASP A 9 2.12 -14.13 -0.03
CA ASP A 9 1.22 -13.15 -0.60
C ASP A 9 0.73 -12.13 0.44
N ARG A 10 0.26 -10.99 -0.08
CA ARG A 10 -0.45 -9.97 0.69
C ARG A 10 -1.83 -9.84 0.08
N ILE A 11 -2.85 -10.27 0.81
CA ILE A 11 -4.22 -10.15 0.36
C ILE A 11 -4.74 -8.79 0.83
N VAL A 12 -4.90 -7.86 -0.11
CA VAL A 12 -5.42 -6.53 0.18
C VAL A 12 -6.94 -6.56 0.04
N ALA A 13 -7.64 -6.51 1.18
CA ALA A 13 -9.10 -6.50 1.22
C ALA A 13 -9.69 -5.09 1.28
N ARG A 14 -8.91 -4.09 1.72
CA ARG A 14 -9.37 -2.71 1.80
C ARG A 14 -8.27 -1.70 1.52
N VAL A 15 -8.60 -0.65 0.79
CA VAL A 15 -7.76 0.54 0.62
C VAL A 15 -8.38 1.73 1.33
N ILE A 16 -7.54 2.54 1.98
CA ILE A 16 -7.97 3.77 2.66
C ILE A 16 -7.49 4.94 1.81
N GLY A 17 -8.41 5.85 1.50
CA GLY A 17 -8.12 7.02 0.67
C GLY A 17 -7.15 8.03 1.34
N PRO A 18 -6.90 9.15 0.66
CA PRO A 18 -6.00 10.19 1.17
C PRO A 18 -6.57 10.95 2.39
N GLY A 19 -7.89 10.89 2.56
CA GLY A 19 -8.63 11.57 3.62
C GLY A 19 -9.12 12.98 3.24
N PRO A 20 -10.07 13.53 4.00
CA PRO A 20 -10.83 14.72 3.61
C PRO A 20 -9.99 16.01 3.61
N ARG A 21 -8.91 16.06 4.40
CA ARG A 21 -8.00 17.23 4.47
C ARG A 21 -6.68 17.01 3.75
N ALA A 22 -6.61 16.01 2.86
CA ALA A 22 -5.42 15.76 2.08
C ALA A 22 -5.10 16.95 1.16
N MET A 23 -3.84 17.34 1.13
CA MET A 23 -3.36 18.43 0.28
C MET A 23 -2.69 17.87 -0.97
N HIS A 24 -3.13 18.35 -2.12
CA HIS A 24 -2.60 17.97 -3.43
C HIS A 24 -1.94 19.20 -4.07
N GLY A 25 -0.64 19.13 -4.29
CA GLY A 25 0.13 20.07 -5.09
C GLY A 25 0.72 19.38 -6.31
N ARG A 26 1.18 20.17 -7.29
CA ARG A 26 1.76 19.65 -8.53
C ARG A 26 2.93 18.67 -8.32
N HIS A 27 3.69 18.87 -7.23
CA HIS A 27 4.89 18.11 -6.90
C HIS A 27 4.87 17.57 -5.46
N ALA A 28 3.73 17.66 -4.78
CA ALA A 28 3.63 17.29 -3.38
C ALA A 28 2.25 16.73 -3.07
N PHE A 29 2.22 15.68 -2.27
CA PHE A 29 1.01 15.10 -1.72
C PHE A 29 1.20 14.93 -0.23
N ILE A 30 0.24 15.42 0.56
CA ILE A 30 0.24 15.30 2.02
C ILE A 30 -1.11 14.69 2.42
N PRO A 31 -1.14 13.42 2.89
CA PRO A 31 -2.38 12.79 3.31
C PRO A 31 -2.89 13.37 4.64
N ASP A 32 -4.19 13.25 4.90
CA ASP A 32 -4.77 13.51 6.21
C ASP A 32 -4.40 12.36 7.17
N HIS A 33 -3.19 12.42 7.72
CA HIS A 33 -2.63 11.33 8.52
C HIS A 33 -3.47 10.98 9.75
N VAL A 34 -4.08 11.98 10.42
CA VAL A 34 -4.93 11.72 11.59
C VAL A 34 -6.16 10.93 11.17
N TRP A 35 -6.84 11.36 10.11
CA TRP A 35 -7.99 10.64 9.58
C TRP A 35 -7.61 9.23 9.11
N GLN A 36 -6.47 9.06 8.43
CA GLN A 36 -6.01 7.74 8.00
C GLN A 36 -5.78 6.79 9.17
N LEU A 37 -5.16 7.25 10.27
CA LEU A 37 -4.98 6.44 11.47
C LEU A 37 -6.31 6.06 12.12
N GLU A 38 -7.28 6.98 12.15
CA GLU A 38 -8.63 6.69 12.65
C GLU A 38 -9.32 5.63 11.79
N GLN A 39 -9.22 5.72 10.46
CA GLN A 39 -9.80 4.72 9.54
C GLN A 39 -9.13 3.34 9.69
N ILE A 40 -7.80 3.31 9.87
CA ILE A 40 -7.05 2.06 10.14
C ILE A 40 -7.53 1.45 11.46
N GLY A 41 -7.61 2.24 12.54
CA GLY A 41 -8.05 1.77 13.84
C GLY A 41 -9.50 1.28 13.85
N GLN A 42 -10.39 1.99 13.15
CA GLN A 42 -11.77 1.58 12.98
C GLN A 42 -11.87 0.25 12.21
N ALA A 43 -11.15 0.11 11.10
CA ALA A 43 -11.16 -1.13 10.32
C ALA A 43 -10.65 -2.32 11.11
N PHE A 44 -9.53 -2.15 11.83
CA PHE A 44 -8.98 -3.17 12.73
C PHE A 44 -9.98 -3.56 13.83
N SER A 45 -10.66 -2.59 14.45
CA SER A 45 -11.65 -2.86 15.49
C SER A 45 -12.88 -3.58 14.96
N VAL A 46 -13.39 -3.19 13.78
CA VAL A 46 -14.59 -3.80 13.18
C VAL A 46 -14.31 -5.23 12.71
N SER A 47 -13.10 -5.50 12.22
CA SER A 47 -12.69 -6.84 11.82
C SER A 47 -12.22 -7.71 12.99
N ALA A 48 -12.37 -7.26 14.25
CA ALA A 48 -11.85 -7.94 15.43
C ALA A 48 -10.35 -8.31 15.35
N GLY A 49 -9.57 -7.54 14.58
CA GLY A 49 -8.15 -7.75 14.35
C GLY A 49 -7.79 -8.47 13.04
N ASP A 50 -8.76 -8.92 12.23
CA ASP A 50 -8.49 -9.69 11.01
C ASP A 50 -7.95 -8.84 9.84
N LEU A 51 -7.91 -7.52 9.98
CA LEU A 51 -7.41 -6.59 8.97
C LEU A 51 -6.23 -5.81 9.53
N ASP A 52 -5.03 -6.22 9.14
CA ASP A 52 -3.78 -5.57 9.49
C ASP A 52 -3.37 -4.51 8.46
N TYR A 53 -2.54 -3.58 8.88
CA TYR A 53 -1.91 -2.63 7.97
C TYR A 53 -0.77 -3.31 7.18
N LEU A 54 -0.97 -3.46 5.87
CA LEU A 54 -0.02 -4.13 4.97
C LEU A 54 0.98 -3.16 4.31
N GLY A 55 0.72 -1.86 4.38
CA GLY A 55 1.52 -0.84 3.71
C GLY A 55 0.65 0.18 2.97
N ASP A 56 1.25 0.88 2.02
CA ASP A 56 0.66 2.09 1.46
C ASP A 56 0.27 1.94 -0.01
N TRP A 57 -0.56 2.85 -0.50
CA TRP A 57 -0.86 2.93 -1.92
C TRP A 57 -1.07 4.38 -2.35
N HIS A 58 -0.76 4.67 -3.62
CA HIS A 58 -1.02 5.98 -4.19
C HIS A 58 -1.14 5.92 -5.70
N THR A 59 -1.54 7.04 -6.29
CA THR A 59 -1.71 7.17 -7.73
C THR A 59 -0.61 8.04 -8.33
N HIS A 60 -0.17 7.68 -9.53
CA HIS A 60 0.66 8.51 -10.40
C HIS A 60 -0.21 9.02 -11.57
N PRO A 61 -0.70 10.27 -11.52
CA PRO A 61 -1.43 10.85 -12.63
C PRO A 61 -0.51 11.01 -13.85
N ASP A 62 -0.98 10.60 -15.02
CA ASP A 62 -0.33 10.83 -16.33
C ASP A 62 1.13 10.35 -16.48
N THR A 63 1.60 9.50 -15.56
CA THR A 63 2.95 8.95 -15.58
C THR A 63 2.91 7.45 -15.26
N PRO A 64 3.89 6.65 -15.73
CA PRO A 64 3.91 5.22 -15.46
C PRO A 64 3.90 4.91 -13.96
N ALA A 65 3.30 3.76 -13.59
CA ALA A 65 3.38 3.24 -12.24
C ALA A 65 4.79 2.68 -12.01
N VAL A 66 5.74 3.55 -11.65
CA VAL A 66 7.12 3.21 -11.30
C VAL A 66 7.47 3.92 -10.01
N MET A 67 8.29 3.30 -9.16
CA MET A 67 8.74 3.93 -7.94
C MET A 67 9.63 5.15 -8.23
N SER A 68 9.30 6.27 -7.59
CA SER A 68 10.21 7.40 -7.39
C SER A 68 11.21 7.12 -6.27
N ASN A 69 12.20 7.99 -6.10
CA ASN A 69 13.11 7.92 -4.96
C ASN A 69 12.37 8.10 -3.62
N GLU A 70 11.37 8.98 -3.61
CA GLU A 70 10.49 9.25 -2.48
C GLU A 70 9.70 7.99 -2.10
N ASP A 71 9.19 7.25 -3.08
CA ASP A 71 8.49 5.98 -2.86
C ASP A 71 9.41 4.94 -2.23
N HIS A 72 10.65 4.80 -2.74
CA HIS A 72 11.64 3.87 -2.20
C HIS A 72 11.94 4.19 -0.74
N MET A 73 12.08 5.48 -0.42
CA MET A 73 12.34 5.94 0.94
C MET A 73 11.13 5.74 1.86
N THR A 74 9.93 5.97 1.36
CA THR A 74 8.68 5.78 2.11
C THR A 74 8.44 4.30 2.42
N LEU A 75 8.50 3.42 1.42
CA LEU A 75 8.38 1.98 1.62
C LEU A 75 9.45 1.45 2.58
N ARG A 76 10.68 1.95 2.49
CA ARG A 76 11.75 1.61 3.43
C ARG A 76 11.46 2.05 4.87
N ARG A 77 10.83 3.21 5.08
CA ARG A 77 10.45 3.68 6.43
C ARG A 77 9.33 2.81 7.00
N ILE A 78 8.32 2.48 6.19
CA ILE A 78 7.21 1.61 6.58
C ILE A 78 7.75 0.21 6.92
N GLY A 79 8.56 -0.38 6.04
CA GLY A 79 9.11 -1.73 6.18
C GLY A 79 10.00 -1.95 7.41
N LYS A 80 10.46 -0.88 8.08
CA LYS A 80 11.16 -0.99 9.37
C LYS A 80 10.22 -1.28 10.55
N ARG A 81 8.93 -0.96 10.41
CA ARG A 81 7.92 -1.09 11.46
C ARG A 81 6.87 -2.15 11.12
N VAL A 82 6.61 -2.31 9.82
CA VAL A 82 5.62 -3.23 9.27
C VAL A 82 6.40 -4.32 8.53
N PRO A 83 6.49 -5.54 9.09
CA PRO A 83 7.11 -6.66 8.40
C PRO A 83 6.49 -6.85 7.03
N ARG A 84 7.31 -7.18 6.02
CA ARG A 84 6.81 -7.52 4.68
C ARG A 84 5.93 -6.44 4.03
N ALA A 85 6.06 -5.17 4.43
CA ALA A 85 5.28 -4.05 3.90
C ALA A 85 5.26 -4.00 2.37
N ALA A 86 4.12 -3.60 1.81
CA ALA A 86 3.92 -3.41 0.39
C ALA A 86 3.60 -1.95 0.04
N MET A 87 3.85 -1.58 -1.21
CA MET A 87 3.43 -0.32 -1.81
C MET A 87 2.79 -0.61 -3.16
N LEU A 88 1.55 -0.17 -3.36
CA LEU A 88 0.85 -0.25 -4.64
C LEU A 88 0.83 1.12 -5.31
N ILE A 89 1.23 1.20 -6.57
CA ILE A 89 1.16 2.42 -7.37
C ILE A 89 0.22 2.16 -8.54
N THR A 90 -0.79 3.01 -8.68
CA THR A 90 -1.71 2.98 -9.82
C THR A 90 -1.50 4.19 -10.71
N SER A 91 -1.14 3.95 -11.97
CA SER A 91 -1.12 4.97 -13.02
C SER A 91 -2.53 5.17 -13.54
N LEU A 92 -2.99 6.43 -13.49
CA LEU A 92 -4.30 6.84 -13.98
C LEU A 92 -4.08 7.88 -15.09
N SER A 93 -4.36 7.49 -16.32
CA SER A 93 -4.52 8.39 -17.45
C SER A 93 -5.60 7.87 -18.39
N GLU A 94 -6.14 8.72 -19.26
CA GLU A 94 -7.14 8.32 -20.25
C GLU A 94 -6.70 7.15 -21.16
N LYS A 95 -5.39 6.94 -21.30
CA LYS A 95 -4.80 5.95 -22.21
C LYS A 95 -4.10 4.78 -21.51
N ARG A 96 -3.90 4.86 -20.19
CA ARG A 96 -3.16 3.87 -19.40
C ARG A 96 -3.78 3.76 -18.01
N TYR A 97 -4.31 2.57 -17.72
CA TYR A 97 -4.61 2.10 -16.38
C TYR A 97 -3.64 0.96 -16.08
N GLU A 98 -2.74 1.17 -15.12
CA GLU A 98 -1.70 0.21 -14.77
C GLU A 98 -1.53 0.21 -13.26
N SER A 99 -1.48 -0.96 -12.65
CA SER A 99 -1.17 -1.11 -11.22
C SER A 99 0.06 -1.98 -11.06
N ARG A 100 1.04 -1.49 -10.31
CA ARG A 100 2.29 -2.20 -10.01
C ARG A 100 2.56 -2.12 -8.52
N ALA A 101 3.20 -3.14 -7.97
CA ALA A 101 3.47 -3.20 -6.54
C ALA A 101 4.92 -3.55 -6.24
N TRP A 102 5.37 -3.09 -5.07
CA TRP A 102 6.69 -3.38 -4.53
C TRP A 102 6.58 -3.80 -3.08
N ILE A 103 7.46 -4.70 -2.67
CA ILE A 103 7.57 -5.15 -1.29
C ILE A 103 8.90 -4.74 -0.69
N TYR A 104 8.87 -4.39 0.59
CA TYR A 104 10.09 -4.20 1.37
C TYR A 104 10.76 -5.55 1.65
N SER A 105 12.03 -5.68 1.28
CA SER A 105 12.85 -6.85 1.56
C SER A 105 14.16 -6.47 2.25
N LYS A 106 14.44 -7.14 3.36
CA LYS A 106 15.73 -7.10 4.05
C LYS A 106 16.05 -8.53 4.53
N PRO A 107 16.69 -9.37 3.69
CA PRO A 107 16.83 -10.80 3.95
C PRO A 107 17.80 -11.16 5.10
N GLY A 108 18.47 -10.17 5.69
CA GLY A 108 19.36 -10.39 6.82
C GLY A 108 19.82 -9.09 7.47
N LEU A 109 20.44 -9.19 8.65
CA LEU A 109 20.82 -8.02 9.46
C LEU A 109 21.76 -7.06 8.72
N LEU A 110 22.73 -7.62 7.99
CA LEU A 110 23.76 -6.90 7.21
C LEU A 110 23.33 -6.58 5.77
N ALA A 111 22.23 -7.16 5.30
CA ALA A 111 21.76 -6.92 3.94
C ALA A 111 21.22 -5.49 3.80
N ARG A 112 21.50 -4.87 2.63
CA ARG A 112 20.84 -3.62 2.27
C ARG A 112 19.37 -3.89 2.01
N ALA A 113 18.51 -3.10 2.64
CA ALA A 113 17.09 -3.13 2.34
C ALA A 113 16.84 -2.70 0.89
N ARG A 114 15.88 -3.35 0.23
CA ARG A 114 15.48 -3.07 -1.15
C ARG A 114 13.95 -3.12 -1.26
N SER A 115 13.42 -2.37 -2.21
CA SER A 115 12.09 -2.60 -2.76
C SER A 115 12.20 -3.59 -3.91
N ILE A 116 11.41 -4.66 -3.87
CA ILE A 116 11.37 -5.68 -4.92
C ILE A 116 10.01 -5.57 -5.58
N GLU A 117 9.97 -5.43 -6.90
CA GLU A 117 8.71 -5.45 -7.65
C GLU A 117 8.06 -6.82 -7.52
N THR A 118 6.73 -6.85 -7.44
CA THR A 118 5.95 -8.07 -7.30
C THR A 118 4.70 -8.00 -8.18
N ASP A 119 4.17 -9.18 -8.51
CA ASP A 119 2.96 -9.28 -9.32
C ASP A 119 1.75 -8.73 -8.57
N VAL A 120 0.87 -8.06 -9.30
CA VAL A 120 -0.42 -7.58 -8.80
C VAL A 120 -1.52 -8.36 -9.51
N ARG A 121 -2.44 -8.93 -8.72
CA ARG A 121 -3.63 -9.58 -9.24
C ARG A 121 -4.86 -8.98 -8.57
N ILE A 122 -5.82 -8.58 -9.39
CA ILE A 122 -7.15 -8.18 -8.95
C ILE A 122 -8.06 -9.34 -9.29
N PHE A 123 -8.85 -9.80 -8.32
CA PHE A 123 -9.72 -10.94 -8.45
C PHE A 123 -10.98 -10.74 -7.62
N GLU A 124 -12.05 -11.43 -8.00
CA GLU A 124 -13.26 -11.52 -7.19
C GLU A 124 -12.97 -12.39 -5.97
N PRO A 125 -13.22 -11.89 -4.74
CA PRO A 125 -12.93 -12.66 -3.55
C PRO A 125 -13.83 -13.91 -3.47
N PRO A 126 -13.31 -15.04 -2.98
CA PRO A 126 -14.13 -16.20 -2.66
C PRO A 126 -15.27 -15.85 -1.68
N GLU A 127 -16.47 -16.40 -1.90
CA GLU A 127 -17.66 -16.13 -1.07
C GLU A 127 -17.42 -16.40 0.43
N ASN A 128 -16.57 -17.38 0.74
CA ASN A 128 -16.26 -17.77 2.11
C ASN A 128 -15.34 -16.79 2.87
N TRP A 129 -14.87 -15.71 2.23
CA TRP A 129 -14.08 -14.68 2.90
C TRP A 129 -14.94 -13.62 3.62
N GLY A 130 -16.25 -13.53 3.31
CA GLY A 130 -17.17 -12.64 4.03
C GLY A 130 -16.81 -11.15 3.99
N LEU A 131 -16.13 -10.71 2.93
CA LEU A 131 -15.68 -9.32 2.70
C LEU A 131 -16.79 -8.39 2.22
#